data_AF-A0A1I2TLK6-F1
#
_entry.id   AF-A0A1I2TLK6-F1
#
_cell.length_a   1.000
_cell.length_b   1.000
_cell.length_c   1.000
_cell.angle_alpha   90.00
_cell.angle_beta   90.00
_cell.angle_gamma   90.00
#
_symmetry.space_group_name_H-M   'P 1'
#
loop_
_entity.id
_entity.type
_entity.pdbx_description
1 polymer ?
#
loop_
_entity_poly.entity_id
_entity_poly.type
_entity_poly.pdbx_seq_one_letter_code
_entity_poly.pdbx_strand_id
1 'polypeptide(L)'
;MMIDLIEDYNKYEISPLIPALDEFEMAVSKTLVGTAHEDLTEKLFIEARVYGELVQILDRHGLRTFGLATAIKKYYSYFIVEVYISDPQPRTIREIKIPIRQTI
;
A
#
# COMPACT_ATOMS: atom_id res chain seq x y z
N MET A 1 -29.27 -11.04 31.80
CA MET A 1 -29.31 -9.80 31.00
C MET A 1 -28.15 -9.92 30.02
N MET A 2 -28.43 -10.41 28.82
CA MET A 2 -27.44 -10.59 27.76
C MET A 2 -27.43 -9.25 27.01
N ILE A 3 -26.33 -8.51 27.09
CA ILE A 3 -26.17 -7.32 26.27
C ILE A 3 -25.78 -7.85 24.90
N ASP A 4 -26.77 -7.95 24.00
CA ASP A 4 -26.51 -8.12 22.58
C ASP A 4 -25.77 -6.87 22.10
N LEU A 5 -24.44 -6.93 22.05
CA LEU A 5 -23.66 -6.02 21.22
C LEU A 5 -24.00 -6.36 19.77
N ILE A 6 -25.03 -5.72 19.24
CA ILE A 6 -25.14 -5.53 17.80
C ILE A 6 -24.07 -4.49 17.46
N GLU A 7 -22.82 -4.95 17.29
CA GLU A 7 -21.82 -4.18 16.58
C GLU A 7 -22.32 -4.06 15.15
N ASP A 8 -23.00 -2.94 14.87
CA ASP A 8 -23.32 -2.52 13.52
C ASP A 8 -22.00 -2.44 12.75
N TYR A 9 -21.77 -3.48 11.95
CA TYR A 9 -20.54 -3.70 11.22
C TYR A 9 -20.46 -2.64 10.10
N ASN A 10 -19.90 -1.48 10.42
CA ASN A 10 -19.63 -0.46 9.42
C ASN A 10 -18.53 -1.00 8.49
N LYS A 11 -18.94 -1.43 7.31
CA LYS A 11 -18.09 -1.79 6.18
C LYS A 11 -16.99 -0.73 6.06
N TYR A 12 -15.72 -1.15 6.16
CA TYR A 12 -14.57 -0.23 6.14
C TYR A 12 -14.66 0.70 4.93
N GLU A 13 -14.98 1.97 5.17
CA GLU A 13 -15.18 2.97 4.14
C GLU A 13 -13.82 3.45 3.65
N ILE A 14 -13.52 3.20 2.38
CA ILE A 14 -12.22 3.54 1.78
C ILE A 14 -12.18 4.97 1.21
N SER A 15 -13.34 5.65 1.10
CA SER A 15 -13.45 7.01 0.56
C SER A 15 -12.50 8.01 1.24
N PRO A 16 -12.33 8.01 2.57
CA PRO A 16 -11.40 8.91 3.25
C PRO A 16 -9.93 8.62 2.94
N LEU A 17 -9.60 7.40 2.48
CA LEU A 17 -8.23 7.00 2.15
C LEU A 17 -7.81 7.45 0.76
N ILE A 18 -8.75 7.80 -0.13
CA ILE A 18 -8.47 8.06 -1.56
C ILE A 18 -7.37 9.12 -1.74
N PRO A 19 -7.42 10.31 -1.10
CA PRO A 19 -6.39 11.33 -1.30
C PRO A 19 -4.99 10.86 -0.86
N ALA A 20 -4.91 10.13 0.24
CA ALA A 20 -3.67 9.56 0.75
C ALA A 20 -3.14 8.45 -0.18
N LEU A 21 -4.01 7.61 -0.74
CA LEU A 21 -3.63 6.54 -1.66
C LEU A 21 -3.14 7.09 -3.01
N ASP A 22 -3.71 8.20 -3.49
CA ASP A 22 -3.25 8.85 -4.72
C ASP A 22 -1.86 9.49 -4.51
N GLU A 23 -1.62 10.12 -3.36
CA GLU A 23 -0.28 10.63 -2.99
C GLU A 23 0.74 9.50 -2.85
N PHE A 24 0.31 8.38 -2.26
CA PHE A 24 1.13 7.18 -2.11
C PHE A 24 1.54 6.59 -3.46
N GLU A 25 0.61 6.51 -4.42
CA GLU A 25 0.87 6.07 -5.79
C GLU A 25 1.98 6.90 -6.45
N MET A 26 1.94 8.22 -6.29
CA MET A 26 2.98 9.11 -6.81
C MET A 26 4.34 8.90 -6.12
N ALA A 27 4.36 8.73 -4.80
CA ALA A 27 5.58 8.54 -4.02
C ALA A 27 6.28 7.21 -4.33
N VAL A 28 5.52 6.13 -4.43
CA VAL A 28 6.07 4.79 -4.70
C VAL A 28 6.52 4.67 -6.15
N SER A 29 5.80 5.29 -7.09
CA SER A 29 6.25 5.38 -8.49
C SER A 29 7.63 6.03 -8.59
N LYS A 30 7.87 7.14 -7.86
CA LYS A 30 9.20 7.78 -7.82
C LYS A 30 10.27 6.89 -7.19
N THR A 31 9.91 6.14 -6.16
CA THR A 31 10.84 5.28 -5.41
C THR A 31 11.31 4.07 -6.21
N LEU A 32 10.42 3.50 -7.02
CA LEU A 32 10.67 2.26 -7.77
C LEU A 32 11.15 2.48 -9.21
N VAL A 33 10.99 3.69 -9.74
CA VAL A 33 11.54 4.03 -11.06
C VAL A 33 13.07 4.08 -10.96
N GLY A 34 13.73 3.15 -11.65
CA GLY A 34 15.20 3.09 -11.77
C GLY A 34 15.89 2.13 -10.80
N THR A 35 15.15 1.39 -9.97
CA THR A 35 15.73 0.39 -9.08
C THR A 35 16.15 -0.86 -9.85
N ALA A 36 17.42 -1.26 -9.69
CA ALA A 36 17.99 -2.43 -10.36
C ALA A 36 17.46 -3.73 -9.74
N HIS A 37 17.66 -4.84 -10.44
CA HIS A 37 16.87 -6.06 -10.26
C HIS A 37 17.45 -7.11 -9.31
N GLU A 38 18.55 -6.86 -8.61
CA GLU A 38 19.49 -7.97 -8.34
C GLU A 38 19.73 -8.34 -6.87
N ASP A 39 19.26 -7.61 -5.85
CA ASP A 39 19.54 -7.98 -4.44
C ASP A 39 18.33 -8.18 -3.51
N LEU A 40 18.42 -9.21 -2.65
CA LEU A 40 17.44 -9.47 -1.58
C LEU A 40 17.43 -8.35 -0.53
N THR A 41 18.61 -7.80 -0.22
CA THR A 41 18.76 -6.65 0.67
C THR A 41 18.09 -5.41 0.08
N GLU A 42 18.24 -5.20 -1.23
CA GLU A 42 17.59 -4.11 -1.95
C GLU A 42 16.07 -4.28 -1.91
N LYS A 43 15.56 -5.51 -2.09
CA LYS A 43 14.13 -5.83 -1.96
C LYS A 43 13.56 -5.48 -0.57
N LEU A 44 14.22 -5.89 0.52
CA LEU A 44 13.77 -5.57 1.88
C LEU A 44 13.79 -4.05 2.14
N PHE A 45 14.81 -3.35 1.65
CA PHE A 45 14.89 -1.90 1.73
C PHE A 45 13.74 -1.21 0.98
N ILE A 46 13.42 -1.69 -0.22
CA ILE A 46 12.31 -1.20 -1.02
C ILE A 46 10.99 -1.41 -0.27
N GLU A 47 10.73 -2.61 0.23
CA GLU A 47 9.49 -2.94 0.95
C GLU A 47 9.33 -2.06 2.20
N ALA A 48 10.40 -1.91 2.99
CA ALA A 48 10.40 -1.03 4.16
C ALA A 48 10.17 0.43 3.79
N ARG A 49 10.78 0.91 2.70
CA ARG A 49 10.61 2.28 2.20
C ARG A 49 9.19 2.53 1.72
N VAL A 50 8.63 1.62 0.91
CA VAL A 50 7.25 1.71 0.42
C VAL A 50 6.26 1.70 1.58
N TYR A 51 6.43 0.79 2.56
CA TYR A 51 5.57 0.79 3.74
C TYR A 51 5.72 2.07 4.57
N GLY A 52 6.95 2.56 4.76
CA GLY A 52 7.22 3.81 5.47
C GLY A 52 6.55 5.03 4.82
N GLU A 53 6.58 5.14 3.49
CA GLU A 53 5.89 6.20 2.74
C GLU A 53 4.37 6.15 2.98
N LEU A 54 3.77 4.95 2.95
CA LEU A 54 2.34 4.80 3.24
C LEU A 54 2.01 5.32 4.64
N VAL A 55 2.79 4.92 5.65
CA VAL A 55 2.57 5.35 7.05
C VAL A 55 2.66 6.87 7.18
N GLN A 56 3.70 7.48 6.60
CA GLN A 56 3.89 8.93 6.69
C GLN A 56 2.79 9.72 5.98
N ILE A 57 2.34 9.25 4.81
CA ILE A 57 1.25 9.89 4.07
C ILE A 57 -0.05 9.75 4.87
N LEU A 58 -0.39 8.56 5.36
CA LEU A 58 -1.58 8.39 6.20
C LEU A 58 -1.56 9.31 7.40
N ASP A 59 -0.43 9.44 8.10
CA ASP A 59 -0.27 10.34 9.25
C ASP A 59 -0.51 11.83 8.87
N ARG A 60 0.02 12.28 7.72
CA ARG A 60 -0.23 13.64 7.20
C ARG A 60 -1.72 13.93 6.94
N HIS A 61 -2.47 12.90 6.54
CA HIS A 61 -3.91 12.99 6.31
C HIS A 61 -4.74 12.72 7.57
N GLY A 62 -4.11 12.53 8.74
CA GLY A 62 -4.79 12.24 10.01
C GLY A 62 -5.37 10.82 10.08
N LEU A 63 -4.91 9.92 9.21
CA LEU A 63 -5.38 8.55 9.08
C LEU A 63 -4.46 7.58 9.86
N ARG A 64 -5.06 6.51 10.39
CA ARG A 64 -4.32 5.44 11.07
C ARG A 64 -4.06 4.27 10.12
N THR A 65 -2.95 3.59 10.33
CA THR A 65 -2.51 2.44 9.52
C THR A 65 -3.13 1.11 9.97
N PHE A 66 -4.02 1.11 10.96
CA PHE A 66 -4.57 -0.13 11.52
C PHE A 66 -5.22 -0.98 10.42
N GLY A 67 -4.79 -2.23 10.32
CA GLY A 67 -5.28 -3.18 9.33
C GLY A 67 -4.77 -2.98 7.90
N LEU A 68 -3.93 -1.96 7.62
CA LEU A 68 -3.35 -1.71 6.29
C LEU A 68 -1.95 -2.32 6.17
N ALA A 69 -1.69 -2.92 5.01
CA ALA A 69 -0.37 -3.39 4.67
C ALA A 69 -0.11 -3.34 3.15
N THR A 70 1.16 -3.45 2.78
CA THR A 70 1.62 -3.37 1.40
C THR A 70 2.22 -4.69 0.94
N ALA A 71 2.11 -4.98 -0.35
CA ALA A 71 2.80 -6.09 -1.00
C ALA A 71 3.40 -5.60 -2.31
N ILE A 72 4.61 -6.07 -2.62
CA ILE A 72 5.31 -5.72 -3.85
C ILE A 72 5.52 -7.00 -4.66
N LYS A 73 4.83 -7.10 -5.79
CA LYS A 73 4.99 -8.19 -6.76
C LYS A 73 5.88 -7.70 -7.89
N LYS A 74 6.93 -8.46 -8.18
CA LYS A 74 7.89 -8.14 -9.23
C LYS A 74 7.56 -8.94 -10.49
N TYR A 75 7.52 -8.26 -11.63
CA TYR A 75 7.41 -8.86 -12.96
C TYR A 75 8.59 -8.41 -13.83
N TYR A 76 8.77 -9.07 -14.97
CA TYR A 76 9.90 -8.80 -15.87
C TYR A 76 10.01 -7.34 -16.32
N SER A 77 8.89 -6.64 -16.53
CA SER A 77 8.86 -5.27 -17.06
C SER A 77 8.13 -4.26 -16.17
N TYR A 78 7.64 -4.67 -15.01
CA TYR A 78 6.95 -3.78 -14.07
C TYR A 78 6.92 -4.35 -12.65
N PHE A 79 6.64 -3.47 -11.69
CA PHE A 79 6.23 -3.83 -10.35
C PHE A 79 4.71 -3.65 -10.20
N ILE A 80 4.10 -4.46 -9.35
CA ILE A 80 2.77 -4.20 -8.80
C ILE A 80 2.93 -3.96 -7.31
N VAL A 81 2.41 -2.83 -6.85
CA VAL A 81 2.31 -2.50 -5.43
C VAL A 81 0.85 -2.56 -5.03
N GLU A 82 0.52 -3.47 -4.12
CA GLU A 82 -0.82 -3.64 -3.58
C GLU A 82 -0.88 -3.01 -2.19
N VAL A 83 -1.93 -2.24 -1.94
CA VAL A 83 -2.36 -1.87 -0.59
C VAL A 83 -3.55 -2.74 -0.25
N TYR A 84 -3.46 -3.51 0.82
CA TYR A 84 -4.54 -4.36 1.30
C TYR A 84 -4.97 -3.98 2.70
N ILE A 85 -6.26 -4.18 2.94
CA ILE A 85 -6.86 -4.11 4.27
C ILE A 85 -7.15 -5.52 4.75
N SER A 86 -6.88 -5.78 6.03
CA SER A 86 -7.02 -7.10 6.65
C SER A 86 -8.39 -7.36 7.31
N ASP A 87 -9.27 -6.35 7.36
CA ASP A 87 -10.57 -6.42 8.06
C ASP A 87 -11.73 -5.95 7.17
N PRO A 88 -12.91 -6.61 7.17
CA PRO A 88 -13.26 -7.91 7.81
C PRO A 88 -12.74 -9.15 7.08
N GLN A 89 -12.29 -8.99 5.84
CA GLN A 89 -11.62 -10.01 5.06
C GLN A 89 -10.49 -9.35 4.27
N PRO A 90 -9.33 -10.01 4.14
CA PRO A 90 -8.23 -9.49 3.34
C PRO A 90 -8.67 -9.13 1.93
N ARG A 91 -8.52 -7.87 1.55
CA ARG A 91 -8.79 -7.40 0.17
C ARG A 91 -7.84 -6.29 -0.23
N THR A 92 -7.47 -6.28 -1.50
CA THR A 92 -6.73 -5.17 -2.12
C THR A 92 -7.66 -3.97 -2.28
N ILE A 93 -7.25 -2.83 -1.73
CA ILE A 93 -7.97 -1.55 -1.84
C ILE A 93 -7.34 -0.62 -2.88
N ARG A 94 -6.07 -0.87 -3.24
CA ARG A 94 -5.37 -0.19 -4.33
C ARG A 94 -4.32 -1.11 -4.93
N GLU A 95 -4.25 -1.11 -6.27
CA GLU A 95 -3.20 -1.78 -7.02
C GLU A 95 -2.52 -0.73 -7.90
N ILE A 96 -1.20 -0.64 -7.82
CA ILE A 96 -0.39 0.36 -8.53
C ILE A 96 0.61 -0.38 -9.42
N LYS A 97 0.47 -0.23 -10.74
CA LYS A 97 1.38 -0.81 -11.72
C LYS A 97 2.46 0.19 -12.10
N ILE A 98 3.71 -0.14 -11.81
CA ILE A 98 4.86 0.76 -12.03
C ILE A 98 5.77 0.14 -13.09
N PRO A 99 5.85 0.74 -14.30
CA PRO A 99 6.72 0.22 -15.35
C PRO A 99 8.19 0.42 -14.94
N ILE A 100 9.00 -0.60 -15.20
CA ILE A 100 10.45 -0.46 -15.13
C ILE A 100 10.86 0.26 -16.41
N ARG A 101 11.36 1.49 -16.30
CA ARG A 101 12.00 2.13 -17.45
C ARG A 101 13.21 1.29 -17.83
N GLN A 102 13.09 0.49 -18.88
CA GLN A 102 14.24 -0.07 -19.56
C GLN A 102 14.95 1.11 -20.21
N THR A 103 16.06 1.54 -19.62
CA THR A 103 17.04 2.33 -20.35
C THR A 103 17.54 1.41 -21.46
N ILE A 104 17.05 1.63 -22.68
CA ILE A 104 17.62 1.06 -23.91
C ILE A 104 18.83 1.90 -24.27
#